data_AF-A0A0R1HRZ3-F1
#
_entry.id   AF-A0A0R1HRZ3-F1
#
_cell.length_a   1.000
_cell.length_b   1.000
_cell.length_c   1.000
_cell.angle_alpha   90.00
_cell.angle_beta   90.00
_cell.angle_gamma   90.00
#
_symmetry.space_group_name_H-M   'P 1'
#
loop_
_entity.id
_entity.type
_entity.pdbx_description
1 polymer ?
#
loop_
_entity_poly.entity_id
_entity_poly.type
_entity_poly.pdbx_seq_one_letter_code
_entity_poly.pdbx_strand_id
1 'polypeptide(L)'
;MKSVDYYQARISIETARLLEKMRLFYEEKVGGTVTKGDCLIKAYYDSLWVKNWKEIFDSPMPPINNFDYKVSSTGQMLKIQITNDVKESIQNLKSTLPEIIGTRSVTVGVCIREILKSAYITNFEHKNESLQVSKVKNTINEQRKIANSFSDITIQTEVFKMLDDIELEFIKILKK
;
A
#
# COMPACT_ATOMS: atom_id res chain seq x y z
N MET A 1 -13.08 -26.92 -27.96
CA MET A 1 -12.18 -26.39 -26.90
C MET A 1 -12.36 -24.88 -26.84
N LYS A 2 -12.88 -24.31 -25.75
CA LYS A 2 -12.90 -22.85 -25.60
C LYS A 2 -11.47 -22.37 -25.35
N SER A 3 -11.03 -21.39 -26.14
CA SER A 3 -9.81 -20.61 -25.87
C SER A 3 -9.85 -20.14 -24.42
N VAL A 4 -8.82 -20.44 -23.64
CA VAL A 4 -8.65 -19.81 -22.33
C VAL A 4 -8.06 -18.43 -22.59
N ASP A 5 -8.90 -17.40 -22.47
CA ASP A 5 -8.50 -16.02 -22.78
C ASP A 5 -7.62 -15.43 -21.68
N TYR A 6 -6.31 -15.43 -21.95
CA TYR A 6 -5.31 -14.80 -21.10
C TYR A 6 -5.29 -13.29 -21.31
N TYR A 7 -5.28 -12.54 -20.21
CA TYR A 7 -4.94 -11.13 -20.21
C TYR A 7 -3.43 -10.96 -20.33
N GLN A 8 -2.99 -10.08 -21.23
CA GLN A 8 -1.58 -9.85 -21.50
C GLN A 8 -1.23 -8.36 -21.39
N ALA A 9 -0.16 -8.06 -20.65
CA ALA A 9 0.34 -6.70 -20.48
C ALA A 9 1.85 -6.67 -20.24
N ARG A 10 2.51 -5.60 -20.68
CA ARG A 10 3.88 -5.29 -20.25
C ARG A 10 3.83 -4.41 -19.00
N ILE A 11 4.61 -4.77 -17.99
CA ILE A 11 4.74 -4.05 -16.73
C ILE A 11 6.21 -3.70 -16.46
N SER A 12 6.44 -2.64 -15.69
CA SER A 12 7.79 -2.29 -15.23
C SER A 12 8.37 -3.37 -14.31
N ILE A 13 9.68 -3.35 -14.09
CA ILE A 13 10.30 -4.28 -13.13
C ILE A 13 9.83 -3.98 -11.69
N GLU A 14 9.64 -2.71 -11.35
CA GLU A 14 9.12 -2.29 -10.04
C GLU A 14 7.70 -2.81 -9.83
N THR A 15 6.84 -2.70 -10.85
CA THR A 15 5.47 -3.23 -10.81
C THR A 15 5.47 -4.75 -10.67
N ALA A 16 6.37 -5.46 -11.36
CA ALA A 16 6.48 -6.91 -11.24
C ALA A 16 6.92 -7.34 -9.82
N ARG A 17 7.84 -6.58 -9.20
CA ARG A 17 8.24 -6.84 -7.81
C ARG A 17 7.12 -6.53 -6.82
N LEU A 18 6.37 -5.44 -7.02
CA LEU A 18 5.21 -5.12 -6.20
C LEU A 18 4.14 -6.23 -6.30
N LEU A 19 3.92 -6.75 -7.51
CA LEU A 19 3.01 -7.87 -7.72
C LEU A 19 3.44 -9.11 -6.91
N GLU A 20 4.73 -9.47 -6.91
CA GLU A 20 5.22 -10.60 -6.10
C GLU A 20 5.07 -10.35 -4.59
N LYS A 21 5.35 -9.13 -4.13
CA LYS A 21 5.14 -8.74 -2.73
C LYS A 21 3.69 -8.91 -2.31
N MET A 22 2.76 -8.38 -3.11
CA MET A 22 1.32 -8.51 -2.86
C MET A 22 0.85 -9.96 -2.97
N ARG A 23 1.42 -10.74 -3.90
CA ARG A 23 1.08 -12.16 -4.07
C ARG A 23 1.41 -12.93 -2.80
N LEU A 24 2.64 -12.79 -2.28
CA LEU A 24 3.10 -13.43 -1.04
C LEU A 24 2.24 -13.01 0.18
N PHE A 25 1.87 -11.74 0.25
CA PHE A 25 0.94 -11.26 1.28
C PHE A 25 -0.42 -11.97 1.22
N TYR A 26 -0.99 -12.11 0.01
CA TYR A 26 -2.24 -12.83 -0.13
C TYR A 26 -2.09 -14.33 0.14
N GLU A 27 -0.94 -14.94 -0.19
CA GLU A 27 -0.65 -16.34 0.16
C GLU A 27 -0.69 -16.56 1.67
N GLU A 28 -0.02 -15.69 2.41
CA GLU A 28 -0.03 -15.72 3.88
C GLU A 28 -1.45 -15.54 4.43
N LYS A 29 -2.21 -14.57 3.89
CA LYS A 29 -3.58 -14.28 4.34
C LYS A 29 -4.56 -15.42 4.08
N VAL A 30 -4.39 -16.18 2.99
CA VAL A 30 -5.30 -17.29 2.64
C VAL A 30 -4.79 -18.67 3.06
N GLY A 31 -3.55 -18.77 3.54
CA GLY A 31 -2.93 -20.03 3.95
C GLY A 31 -2.64 -20.99 2.78
N GLY A 32 -2.42 -20.48 1.58
CA GLY A 32 -2.26 -21.30 0.38
C GLY A 32 -1.71 -20.53 -0.83
N THR A 33 -1.45 -21.25 -1.92
CA THR A 33 -0.84 -20.69 -3.12
C THR A 33 -1.76 -19.68 -3.83
N VAL A 34 -1.21 -18.54 -4.23
CA VAL A 34 -1.91 -17.48 -4.96
C VAL A 34 -1.19 -17.24 -6.27
N THR A 35 -1.92 -17.37 -7.38
CA THR A 35 -1.36 -17.07 -8.70
C THR A 35 -1.25 -15.56 -8.92
N LYS A 36 -0.48 -15.12 -9.93
CA LYS A 36 -0.43 -13.71 -10.32
C LYS A 36 -1.79 -13.14 -10.74
N GLY A 37 -2.63 -13.98 -11.36
CA GLY A 37 -4.00 -13.62 -11.73
C GLY A 37 -4.84 -13.35 -10.49
N ASP A 38 -4.85 -14.29 -9.56
CA ASP A 38 -5.57 -14.16 -8.28
C ASP A 38 -5.08 -12.96 -7.47
N CYS A 39 -3.77 -12.71 -7.46
CA CYS A 39 -3.19 -11.55 -6.81
C CYS A 39 -3.73 -10.24 -7.40
N LEU A 40 -3.80 -10.12 -8.73
CA LEU A 40 -4.30 -8.91 -9.37
C LEU A 40 -5.82 -8.73 -9.14
N ILE A 41 -6.59 -9.82 -9.15
CA ILE A 41 -8.02 -9.79 -8.82
C ILE A 41 -8.22 -9.30 -7.38
N LYS A 42 -7.46 -9.85 -6.42
CA LYS A 42 -7.54 -9.42 -5.00
C LYS A 42 -7.11 -7.97 -4.82
N ALA A 43 -6.01 -7.57 -5.45
CA ALA A 43 -5.55 -6.19 -5.42
C ALA A 43 -6.58 -5.22 -6.02
N TYR A 44 -7.28 -5.61 -7.08
CA TYR A 44 -8.38 -4.82 -7.61
C TYR A 44 -9.49 -4.62 -6.58
N TYR A 45 -9.98 -5.67 -5.92
CA TYR A 45 -11.01 -5.50 -4.88
C TYR A 45 -10.52 -4.67 -3.70
N ASP A 46 -9.26 -4.83 -3.30
CA ASP A 46 -8.62 -4.00 -2.28
C ASP A 46 -8.37 -2.55 -2.74
N SER A 47 -8.52 -2.23 -4.02
CA SER A 47 -8.39 -0.87 -4.56
C SER A 47 -9.71 -0.09 -4.64
N LEU A 48 -10.85 -0.74 -4.37
CA LEU A 48 -12.18 -0.12 -4.54
C LEU A 48 -12.47 1.04 -3.57
N TRP A 49 -11.65 1.25 -2.54
CA TRP A 49 -11.73 2.42 -1.66
C TRP A 49 -11.22 3.71 -2.31
N VAL A 50 -10.47 3.62 -3.42
CA VAL A 50 -9.84 4.77 -4.07
C VAL A 50 -10.90 5.66 -4.69
N LYS A 51 -11.10 6.83 -4.09
CA LYS A 51 -11.97 7.90 -4.64
C LYS A 51 -11.21 8.84 -5.57
N ASN A 52 -9.90 9.00 -5.34
CA ASN A 52 -9.04 9.91 -6.07
C ASN A 52 -7.74 9.19 -6.50
N TRP A 53 -7.68 8.77 -7.76
CA TRP A 53 -6.50 8.10 -8.30
C TRP A 53 -5.26 9.00 -8.40
N LYS A 54 -5.43 10.33 -8.33
CA LYS A 54 -4.28 11.26 -8.30
C LYS A 54 -3.43 11.06 -7.05
N GLU A 55 -4.06 10.89 -5.90
CA GLU A 55 -3.37 10.64 -4.62
C GLU A 55 -2.56 9.34 -4.67
N ILE A 56 -3.15 8.30 -5.26
CA ILE A 56 -2.44 7.03 -5.47
C ILE A 56 -1.27 7.24 -6.42
N PHE A 57 -1.43 7.96 -7.54
CA PHE A 57 -0.34 8.21 -8.46
C PHE A 57 0.80 9.00 -7.83
N ASP A 58 0.48 10.09 -7.13
CA ASP A 58 1.45 11.03 -6.54
C ASP A 58 2.16 10.45 -5.29
N SER A 59 1.57 9.44 -4.63
CA SER A 59 2.22 8.77 -3.49
C SER A 59 3.56 8.11 -3.89
N PRO A 60 4.50 7.88 -2.97
CA PRO A 60 5.74 7.18 -3.31
C PRO A 60 5.47 5.71 -3.69
N MET A 61 6.33 5.14 -4.53
CA MET A 61 6.30 3.70 -4.77
C MET A 61 6.65 2.96 -3.46
N PRO A 62 5.94 1.87 -3.10
CA PRO A 62 6.28 1.09 -1.92
C PRO A 62 7.76 0.70 -1.90
N PRO A 63 8.43 0.78 -0.73
CA PRO A 63 9.81 0.33 -0.63
C PRO A 63 9.85 -1.18 -0.89
N ILE A 64 10.50 -1.54 -1.99
CA ILE A 64 10.72 -2.91 -2.40
C ILE A 64 12.21 -3.05 -2.65
N ASN A 65 12.95 -3.72 -1.75
CA ASN A 65 14.37 -3.91 -2.00
C ASN A 65 14.56 -4.84 -3.19
N ASN A 66 15.56 -4.53 -4.00
CA ASN A 66 15.88 -5.28 -5.22
C ASN A 66 16.19 -6.76 -4.97
N PHE A 67 16.56 -7.12 -3.73
CA PHE A 67 16.90 -8.48 -3.32
C PHE A 67 15.71 -9.30 -2.80
N ASP A 68 14.63 -8.65 -2.39
CA ASP A 68 13.53 -9.30 -1.66
C ASP A 68 12.62 -10.11 -2.60
N TYR A 69 12.56 -9.74 -3.88
CA TYR A 69 11.69 -10.39 -4.86
C TYR A 69 12.43 -10.60 -6.19
N LYS A 70 12.89 -11.83 -6.41
CA LYS A 70 13.51 -12.24 -7.68
C LYS A 70 12.45 -12.31 -8.78
N VAL A 71 12.44 -11.31 -9.67
CA VAL A 71 11.65 -11.31 -10.89
C VAL A 71 12.53 -11.79 -12.05
N SER A 72 12.07 -12.79 -12.80
CA SER A 72 12.78 -13.23 -14.00
C SER A 72 12.82 -12.13 -15.07
N SER A 73 13.77 -12.20 -16.00
CA SER A 73 13.83 -11.28 -17.16
C SER A 73 12.54 -11.29 -18.01
N THR A 74 11.78 -12.39 -17.98
CA THR A 74 10.46 -12.53 -18.63
C THR A 74 9.29 -12.04 -17.77
N GLY A 75 9.52 -11.73 -16.48
CA GLY A 75 8.48 -11.37 -15.53
C GLY A 75 7.80 -10.02 -15.79
N GLN A 76 8.36 -9.20 -16.68
CA GLN A 76 7.74 -7.97 -17.17
C GLN A 76 6.63 -8.23 -18.20
N MET A 77 6.53 -9.44 -18.76
CA MET A 77 5.42 -9.85 -19.61
C MET A 77 4.41 -10.61 -18.77
N LEU A 78 3.37 -9.90 -18.33
CA LEU A 78 2.28 -10.47 -17.56
C LEU A 78 1.35 -11.22 -18.50
N LYS A 79 1.21 -12.53 -18.32
CA LYS A 79 0.22 -13.37 -18.98
C LYS A 79 -0.56 -14.15 -17.92
N ILE A 80 -1.78 -13.71 -17.64
CA ILE A 80 -2.57 -14.18 -16.49
C ILE A 80 -4.04 -14.38 -16.85
N GLN A 81 -4.73 -15.18 -16.06
CA GLN A 81 -6.19 -15.30 -16.12
C GLN A 81 -6.77 -14.35 -15.08
N ILE A 82 -7.66 -13.45 -15.52
CA ILE A 82 -8.41 -12.53 -14.66
C ILE A 82 -9.85 -12.45 -15.14
N THR A 83 -10.74 -12.08 -14.23
CA THR A 83 -12.17 -11.91 -14.49
C THR A 83 -12.44 -10.71 -15.40
N ASN A 84 -13.58 -10.70 -16.08
CA ASN A 84 -13.91 -9.65 -17.06
C ASN A 84 -14.10 -8.28 -16.41
N ASP A 85 -14.66 -8.21 -15.22
CA ASP A 85 -14.80 -6.98 -14.42
C ASP A 85 -13.44 -6.34 -14.12
N VAL A 86 -12.42 -7.14 -13.81
CA VAL A 86 -11.04 -6.64 -13.60
C VAL A 86 -10.46 -6.13 -14.93
N LYS A 87 -10.69 -6.83 -16.05
CA LYS A 87 -10.25 -6.36 -17.39
C LYS A 87 -10.88 -5.01 -17.73
N GLU A 88 -12.19 -4.88 -17.55
CA GLU A 88 -12.95 -3.65 -17.80
C GLU A 88 -12.47 -2.52 -16.90
N SER A 89 -12.27 -2.80 -15.62
CA SER A 89 -11.77 -1.81 -14.66
C SER A 89 -10.38 -1.28 -15.02
N ILE A 90 -9.49 -2.15 -15.50
CA ILE A 90 -8.17 -1.71 -16.00
C ILE A 90 -8.32 -0.80 -17.23
N GLN A 91 -9.26 -1.09 -18.14
CA GLN A 91 -9.51 -0.22 -19.30
C GLN A 91 -10.17 1.11 -18.92
N ASN A 92 -11.09 1.09 -17.95
CA ASN A 92 -11.72 2.29 -17.42
C ASN A 92 -10.68 3.20 -16.77
N LEU A 93 -9.78 2.63 -15.95
CA LEU A 93 -8.69 3.38 -15.35
C LEU A 93 -7.72 3.91 -16.42
N LYS A 94 -7.42 3.11 -17.45
CA LYS A 94 -6.58 3.55 -18.58
C LYS A 94 -7.17 4.74 -19.34
N SER A 95 -8.50 4.82 -19.42
CA SER A 95 -9.20 5.89 -20.11
C SER A 95 -9.27 7.17 -19.28
N THR A 96 -9.40 7.05 -17.95
CA THR A 96 -9.61 8.19 -17.04
C THR A 96 -8.32 8.73 -16.42
N LEU A 97 -7.35 7.87 -16.11
CA LEU A 97 -6.09 8.26 -15.45
C LEU A 97 -5.29 9.33 -16.22
N PRO A 98 -5.18 9.32 -17.56
CA PRO A 98 -4.44 10.35 -18.30
C PRO A 98 -4.93 11.77 -18.01
N GLU A 99 -6.25 11.96 -17.95
CA GLU A 99 -6.89 13.25 -17.64
C GLU A 99 -6.56 13.70 -16.21
N ILE A 100 -6.60 12.77 -15.27
CA ILE A 100 -6.32 13.01 -13.84
C ILE A 100 -4.88 13.49 -13.62
N ILE A 101 -3.92 12.94 -14.36
CA ILE A 101 -2.48 13.23 -14.19
C ILE A 101 -1.93 14.24 -15.20
N GLY A 102 -2.78 14.79 -16.08
CA GLY A 102 -2.37 15.78 -17.08
C GLY A 102 -1.48 15.24 -18.19
N THR A 103 -1.71 14.00 -18.63
CA THR A 103 -0.95 13.36 -19.73
C THR A 103 -1.86 12.91 -20.86
N ARG A 104 -1.30 12.71 -22.06
CA ARG A 104 -2.07 12.26 -23.23
C ARG A 104 -2.56 10.82 -23.12
N SER A 105 -1.77 9.94 -22.50
CA SER A 105 -2.09 8.53 -22.38
C SER A 105 -1.25 7.84 -21.30
N VAL A 106 -1.75 6.71 -20.82
CA VAL A 106 -1.02 5.81 -19.92
C VAL A 106 -1.02 4.38 -20.46
N THR A 107 -0.03 3.59 -20.07
CA THR A 107 0.02 2.17 -20.43
C THR A 107 -0.83 1.34 -19.47
N VAL A 108 -1.25 0.16 -19.90
CA VAL A 108 -1.90 -0.83 -19.02
C VAL A 108 -1.04 -1.15 -17.79
N GLY A 109 0.28 -1.21 -17.97
CA GLY A 109 1.20 -1.47 -16.86
C GLY A 109 1.18 -0.39 -15.79
N VAL A 110 0.93 0.88 -16.16
CA VAL A 110 0.70 1.97 -15.20
C VAL A 110 -0.59 1.75 -14.43
N CYS A 111 -1.69 1.39 -15.10
CA CYS A 111 -2.96 1.10 -14.42
C CYS A 111 -2.82 -0.06 -13.42
N ILE A 112 -2.13 -1.14 -13.82
CA ILE A 112 -1.84 -2.28 -12.93
C ILE A 112 -0.99 -1.83 -11.74
N ARG A 113 0.00 -0.95 -11.96
CA ARG A 113 0.82 -0.39 -10.88
C ARG A 113 -0.05 0.35 -9.87
N GLU A 114 -0.95 1.23 -10.30
CA GLU A 114 -1.79 2.00 -9.38
C GLU A 114 -2.77 1.10 -8.59
N ILE A 115 -3.33 0.07 -9.23
CA ILE A 115 -4.16 -0.94 -8.54
C ILE A 115 -3.36 -1.67 -7.46
N LEU A 116 -2.15 -2.13 -7.78
CA LEU A 116 -1.30 -2.80 -6.79
C LEU A 116 -0.85 -1.85 -5.67
N LYS A 117 -0.59 -0.59 -6.00
CA LYS A 117 -0.13 0.43 -5.06
C LYS A 117 -1.23 0.82 -4.08
N SER A 118 -2.45 1.04 -4.56
CA SER A 118 -3.62 1.28 -3.70
C SER A 118 -3.90 0.09 -2.78
N ALA A 119 -3.84 -1.15 -3.29
CA ALA A 119 -3.97 -2.34 -2.46
C ALA A 119 -2.85 -2.44 -1.39
N TYR A 120 -1.62 -2.06 -1.75
CA TYR A 120 -0.52 -2.01 -0.79
C TYR A 120 -0.78 -1.00 0.33
N ILE A 121 -1.19 0.23 -0.02
CA ILE A 121 -1.48 1.30 0.96
C ILE A 121 -2.52 0.81 1.98
N THR A 122 -3.61 0.22 1.52
CA THR A 122 -4.68 -0.26 2.43
C THR A 122 -4.26 -1.38 3.35
N ASN A 123 -3.43 -2.30 2.86
CA ASN A 123 -3.06 -3.49 3.61
C ASN A 123 -1.81 -3.29 4.49
N PHE A 124 -0.89 -2.40 4.10
CA PHE A 124 0.40 -2.23 4.76
C PHE A 124 0.58 -0.86 5.40
N GLU A 125 0.19 0.23 4.74
CA GLU A 125 0.48 1.57 5.25
C GLU A 125 -0.45 1.96 6.38
N HIS A 126 -1.76 1.72 6.29
CA HIS A 126 -2.66 1.93 7.43
C HIS A 126 -2.33 1.02 8.63
N LYS A 127 -1.84 -0.20 8.36
CA LYS A 127 -1.38 -1.11 9.41
C LYS A 127 -0.07 -0.63 10.05
N ASN A 128 0.85 -0.08 9.27
CA ASN A 128 2.08 0.52 9.76
C ASN A 128 1.83 1.83 10.52
N GLU A 129 0.89 2.65 10.07
CA GLU A 129 0.47 3.87 10.74
C GLU A 129 -0.09 3.55 12.14
N SER A 130 -1.02 2.59 12.24
CA SER A 130 -1.53 2.13 13.54
C SER A 130 -0.45 1.52 14.44
N LEU A 131 0.51 0.79 13.87
CA LEU A 131 1.66 0.25 14.60
C LEU A 131 2.63 1.36 15.06
N GLN A 132 2.86 2.40 14.26
CA GLN A 132 3.71 3.53 14.64
C GLN A 132 3.03 4.39 15.71
N VAL A 133 1.73 4.67 15.57
CA VAL A 133 0.94 5.38 16.60
C VAL A 133 0.97 4.61 17.93
N SER A 134 0.80 3.28 17.91
CA SER A 134 0.87 2.48 19.14
C SER A 134 2.28 2.47 19.77
N LYS A 135 3.35 2.45 18.97
CA LYS A 135 4.73 2.61 19.47
C LYS A 135 4.94 3.96 20.14
N VAL A 136 4.54 5.06 19.50
CA VAL A 136 4.61 6.42 20.09
C VAL A 136 3.87 6.48 21.42
N LYS A 137 2.64 5.98 21.46
CA LYS A 137 1.83 5.90 22.69
C LYS A 137 2.53 5.11 23.80
N ASN A 138 3.10 3.96 23.47
CA ASN A 138 3.81 3.14 24.44
C ASN A 138 5.05 3.85 24.99
N THR A 139 5.86 4.46 24.11
CA THR A 139 7.05 5.23 24.52
C THR A 139 6.67 6.42 25.41
N ILE A 140 5.64 7.20 25.04
CA ILE A 140 5.16 8.31 25.87
C ILE A 140 4.65 7.81 27.23
N ASN A 141 3.92 6.69 27.26
CA ASN A 141 3.48 6.08 28.52
C ASN A 141 4.62 5.61 29.41
N GLU A 142 5.71 5.11 28.84
CA GLU A 142 6.93 4.79 29.59
C GLU A 142 7.55 6.06 30.21
N GLN A 143 7.61 7.16 29.46
CA GLN A 143 8.08 8.45 30.00
C GLN A 143 7.15 9.00 31.09
N ARG A 144 5.83 8.82 30.96
CA ARG A 144 4.89 9.19 32.03
C ARG A 144 5.16 8.43 33.33
N LYS A 145 5.55 7.15 33.26
CA LYS A 145 5.94 6.37 34.45
C LYS A 145 7.19 6.95 35.11
N ILE A 146 8.16 7.43 34.33
CA ILE A 146 9.37 8.07 34.85
C ILE A 146 9.00 9.41 35.50
N ALA A 147 8.20 10.25 34.84
CA ALA A 147 7.78 11.53 35.40
C ALA A 147 6.95 11.37 36.68
N ASN A 148 6.20 10.26 36.84
CA ASN A 148 5.52 9.92 38.09
C ASN A 148 6.46 9.69 39.29
N SER A 149 7.76 9.49 39.06
CA SER A 149 8.74 9.34 40.14
C SER A 149 9.29 10.67 40.66
N PHE A 150 8.95 11.79 40.03
CA PHE A 150 9.40 13.11 40.47
C PHE A 150 8.72 13.51 41.78
N SER A 151 9.50 14.06 42.71
CA SER A 151 9.01 14.49 44.02
C SER A 151 8.23 15.81 43.98
N ASP A 152 8.47 16.65 42.97
CA ASP A 152 7.78 17.92 42.79
C ASP A 152 6.57 17.76 41.85
N ILE A 153 5.38 17.97 42.41
CA ILE A 153 4.10 17.86 41.69
C ILE A 153 3.96 18.88 40.55
N THR A 154 4.58 20.05 40.69
CA THR A 154 4.55 21.12 39.68
C THR A 154 5.36 20.69 38.47
N ILE A 155 6.56 20.14 38.71
CA ILE A 155 7.43 19.60 37.65
C ILE A 155 6.74 18.41 36.97
N GLN A 156 6.14 17.50 37.74
CA GLN A 156 5.40 16.36 37.20
C GLN A 156 4.26 16.82 36.26
N THR A 157 3.50 17.83 36.68
CA THR A 157 2.37 18.37 35.89
C THR A 157 2.85 19.00 34.58
N GLU A 158 3.91 19.81 34.63
CA GLU A 158 4.43 20.47 33.43
C GLU A 158 5.01 19.45 32.44
N VAL A 159 5.72 18.43 32.94
CA VAL A 159 6.25 17.35 32.09
C VAL A 159 5.14 16.53 31.45
N PHE A 160 4.05 16.22 32.17
CA PHE A 160 2.91 15.55 31.55
C PHE A 160 2.28 16.38 30.45
N LYS A 161 2.12 17.68 30.65
CA LYS A 161 1.60 18.57 29.63
C LYS A 161 2.50 18.59 28.39
N MET A 162 3.81 18.66 28.56
CA MET A 162 4.76 18.57 27.44
C MET A 162 4.65 17.23 26.70
N LEU A 163 4.53 16.11 27.43
CA LEU A 163 4.37 14.79 26.83
C LEU A 163 3.06 14.64 26.06
N ASP A 164 1.97 15.23 26.56
CA ASP A 164 0.67 15.26 25.88
C ASP A 164 0.74 16.07 24.58
N ASP A 165 1.39 17.24 24.63
CA ASP A 165 1.60 18.09 23.45
C ASP A 165 2.42 17.36 22.38
N ILE A 166 3.53 16.71 22.78
CA ILE A 166 4.37 15.91 21.88
C ILE A 166 3.58 14.73 21.29
N GLU A 167 2.80 13.99 22.09
CA GLU A 167 1.98 12.88 21.62
C GLU A 167 0.98 13.36 20.55
N LEU A 168 0.32 14.50 20.79
CA LEU A 168 -0.63 15.09 19.86
C LEU A 168 0.04 15.53 18.56
N GLU A 169 1.21 16.15 18.60
CA GLU A 169 1.96 16.54 17.40
C GLU A 169 2.39 15.33 16.57
N PHE A 170 2.97 14.31 17.20
CA PHE A 170 3.38 13.09 16.50
C PHE A 170 2.21 12.35 15.86
N ILE A 171 1.08 12.22 16.57
CA ILE A 171 -0.12 11.58 16.01
C ILE A 171 -0.65 12.38 14.81
N LYS A 172 -0.60 13.72 14.84
CA LYS A 172 -0.98 14.55 13.69
C LYS A 172 -0.06 14.35 12.49
N ILE A 173 1.24 14.17 12.71
CA ILE A 173 2.22 13.90 11.64
C ILE A 173 1.97 12.52 11.02
N LEU A 174 1.72 11.51 11.83
CA LEU A 174 1.52 10.13 11.35
C LEU A 174 0.20 9.93 10.61
N LYS A 175 -0.81 10.75 10.90
CA LYS A 175 -2.15 10.70 10.26
C LYS A 175 -2.30 11.59 9.01
N LYS A 176 -1.23 12.25 8.57
CA LYS A 176 -1.20 13.10 7.37
C LYS A 176 -0.56 12.36 6.21
#